data_AF-A0A759LKZ6-F1
#
_entry.id   AF-A0A759LKZ6-F1
#
_cell.length_a   1.000
_cell.length_b   1.000
_cell.length_c   1.000
_cell.angle_alpha   90.00
_cell.angle_beta   90.00
_cell.angle_gamma   90.00
#
_symmetry.space_group_name_H-M   'P 1'
#
loop_
_entity.id
_entity.type
_entity.pdbx_description
1 polymer ?
#
loop_
_entity_poly.entity_id
_entity_poly.type
_entity_poly.pdbx_seq_one_letter_code
_entity_poly.pdbx_strand_id
1 'polypeptide(L)'
;MDDGRDLVWLSALLALSGPGVGLHAGEMNTISFYILAELSRVRNPRMLSALEMHLVQGSEREVACTRYGVNPGNFSRKLAGINRVWQLTEALRAMDDKQEIPKIPTGAGA
;
A
#
# COMPACT_ATOMS: atom_id res chain seq x y z
N MET A 1 26.04 -1.29 -19.96
CA MET A 1 25.01 -0.51 -19.24
C MET A 1 23.93 -1.49 -18.86
N ASP A 2 23.49 -1.43 -17.61
CA ASP A 2 22.86 -2.52 -16.87
C ASP A 2 21.37 -2.68 -17.21
N ASP A 3 21.10 -3.59 -18.15
CA ASP A 3 19.81 -3.83 -18.82
C ASP A 3 18.81 -4.62 -17.95
N GLY A 4 19.27 -5.20 -16.82
CA GLY A 4 18.44 -6.06 -15.96
C GLY A 4 17.65 -5.30 -14.88
N ARG A 5 18.24 -4.27 -14.27
CA ARG A 5 17.60 -3.51 -13.18
C ARG A 5 16.48 -2.60 -13.68
N ASP A 6 16.63 -2.01 -14.86
CA ASP A 6 15.61 -1.15 -15.46
C ASP A 6 14.35 -1.96 -15.82
N LEU A 7 14.51 -3.21 -16.29
CA LEU A 7 13.39 -4.10 -16.58
C LEU A 7 12.63 -4.53 -15.31
N VAL A 8 13.35 -4.78 -14.21
CA VAL A 8 12.76 -5.10 -12.90
C VAL A 8 12.00 -3.90 -12.34
N TRP A 9 12.57 -2.70 -12.43
CA TRP A 9 11.90 -1.49 -11.94
C TRP A 9 10.69 -1.11 -12.81
N LEU A 10 10.77 -1.25 -14.14
CA LEU A 10 9.64 -1.02 -15.05
C LEU A 10 8.53 -2.05 -14.86
N SER A 11 8.87 -3.33 -14.68
CA SER A 11 7.86 -4.37 -14.41
C SER A 11 7.20 -4.17 -13.05
N ALA A 12 7.94 -3.75 -12.01
CA ALA A 12 7.37 -3.34 -10.74
C ALA A 12 6.45 -2.11 -10.91
N LEU A 13 6.90 -1.06 -11.61
CA LEU A 13 6.10 0.13 -11.89
C LEU A 13 4.80 -0.21 -12.65
N LEU A 14 4.87 -1.12 -13.63
CA LEU A 14 3.74 -1.58 -14.42
C LEU A 14 2.78 -2.45 -13.58
N ALA A 15 3.29 -3.33 -12.71
CA ALA A 15 2.48 -4.09 -11.76
C ALA A 15 1.71 -3.16 -10.80
N LEU A 16 2.31 -2.03 -10.43
CA LEU A 16 1.68 -0.99 -9.63
C LEU A 16 0.68 -0.12 -10.43
N SER A 17 0.67 -0.20 -11.77
CA SER A 17 -0.20 0.60 -12.65
C SER A 17 -1.48 -0.14 -13.08
N GLY A 18 -1.61 -1.42 -12.72
CA GLY A 18 -2.77 -2.24 -13.07
C GLY A 18 -4.07 -1.73 -12.44
N PRO A 19 -5.20 -1.77 -13.17
CA PRO A 19 -6.50 -1.48 -12.59
C PRO A 19 -6.91 -2.64 -11.66
N GLY A 20 -7.07 -2.36 -10.36
CA GLY A 20 -7.91 -3.22 -9.51
C GLY A 20 -7.34 -3.72 -8.19
N VAL A 21 -6.10 -3.44 -7.82
CA VAL A 21 -5.61 -3.80 -6.47
C VAL A 21 -5.73 -2.60 -5.55
N GLY A 22 -6.91 -2.43 -4.97
CA GLY A 22 -7.18 -1.45 -3.92
C GLY A 22 -7.47 -2.15 -2.60
N LEU A 23 -7.18 -1.48 -1.49
CA LEU A 23 -7.57 -1.98 -0.18
C LEU A 23 -9.10 -2.00 -0.07
N HIS A 24 -9.64 -3.12 0.37
CA HIS A 24 -11.06 -3.24 0.67
C HIS A 24 -11.34 -2.86 2.13
N ALA A 25 -12.63 -2.67 2.41
CA ALA A 25 -13.08 -2.36 3.76
C ALA A 25 -12.70 -3.50 4.72
N GLY A 26 -12.04 -3.16 5.82
CA GLY A 26 -11.70 -4.11 6.90
C GLY A 26 -10.46 -4.98 6.62
N GLU A 27 -9.73 -4.75 5.53
CA GLU A 27 -8.52 -5.53 5.21
C GLU A 27 -7.26 -5.05 5.96
N MET A 28 -7.33 -3.90 6.64
CA MET A 28 -6.16 -3.24 7.20
C MET A 28 -6.18 -3.22 8.73
N ASN A 29 -5.07 -3.65 9.36
CA ASN A 29 -4.91 -3.43 10.80
C ASN A 29 -4.61 -1.95 11.12
N THR A 30 -4.88 -1.53 12.35
CA THR A 30 -4.74 -0.15 12.82
C THR A 30 -3.34 0.43 12.61
N ILE A 31 -2.28 -0.34 12.91
CA ILE A 31 -0.89 0.16 12.84
C ILE A 31 -0.51 0.43 11.38
N SER A 32 -0.76 -0.54 10.50
CA SER A 32 -0.53 -0.37 9.06
C SER A 32 -1.30 0.82 8.49
N PHE A 33 -2.55 1.02 8.93
CA PHE A 33 -3.35 2.17 8.54
C PHE A 33 -2.68 3.50 8.89
N TYR A 34 -2.27 3.70 10.15
CA TYR A 34 -1.67 4.98 10.54
C TYR A 34 -0.34 5.25 9.83
N ILE A 35 0.48 4.23 9.58
CA ILE A 35 1.72 4.35 8.80
C ILE A 35 1.40 4.81 7.37
N LEU A 36 0.47 4.14 6.69
CA LEU A 36 0.13 4.47 5.30
C LEU A 36 -0.58 5.82 5.19
N ALA A 37 -1.39 6.19 6.17
CA ALA A 37 -2.04 7.50 6.25
C ALA A 37 -1.01 8.63 6.41
N GLU A 38 0.03 8.43 7.22
CA GLU A 38 1.13 9.39 7.37
C GLU A 38 1.92 9.54 6.07
N LEU A 39 2.32 8.42 5.46
CA LEU A 39 3.07 8.40 4.19
C LEU A 39 2.28 9.05 3.04
N SER A 40 0.96 8.86 3.00
CA SER A 40 0.05 9.47 2.01
C SER A 40 -0.40 10.90 2.38
N ARG A 41 0.13 11.46 3.47
CA ARG A 41 -0.12 12.83 3.95
C ARG A 41 -1.61 13.12 4.23
N VAL A 42 -2.30 12.18 4.88
CA VAL A 42 -3.66 12.37 5.38
C VAL A 42 -3.60 13.01 6.77
N ARG A 43 -3.65 14.35 6.82
CA ARG A 43 -3.54 15.11 8.08
C ARG A 43 -4.87 15.59 8.67
N ASN A 44 -5.94 15.57 7.89
CA ASN A 44 -7.25 16.02 8.37
C ASN A 44 -7.83 14.95 9.32
N PRO A 45 -8.16 15.28 10.58
CA PRO A 45 -8.59 14.27 11.55
C PRO A 45 -9.92 13.61 11.18
N ARG A 46 -10.88 14.34 10.60
CA ARG A 46 -12.15 13.77 10.14
C ARG A 46 -11.95 12.79 8.98
N MET A 47 -11.07 13.14 8.05
CA MET A 47 -10.71 12.25 6.95
C MET A 47 -9.99 11.00 7.45
N LEU A 48 -9.09 11.15 8.43
CA LEU A 48 -8.37 10.04 9.04
C LEU A 48 -9.34 9.07 9.72
N SER A 49 -10.25 9.57 10.56
CA SER A 49 -11.26 8.72 11.21
C SER A 49 -12.23 8.07 10.21
N ALA A 50 -12.58 8.75 9.13
CA ALA A 50 -13.42 8.16 8.07
C ALA A 50 -12.69 7.02 7.35
N LEU A 51 -11.42 7.20 6.99
CA LEU A 51 -10.62 6.17 6.32
C LEU A 51 -10.33 5.00 7.26
N GLU A 52 -10.08 5.25 8.55
CA GLU A 52 -9.92 4.20 9.57
C GLU A 52 -11.19 3.36 9.70
N MET A 53 -12.34 4.02 9.79
CA MET A 53 -13.65 3.35 9.85
C MET A 53 -13.91 2.46 8.63
N HIS A 54 -13.47 2.90 7.45
CA HIS A 54 -13.61 2.11 6.23
C HIS A 54 -12.59 0.96 6.16
N LEU A 55 -11.30 1.28 6.22
CA LEU A 55 -10.21 0.34 5.95
C LEU A 55 -9.91 -0.61 7.11
N VAL A 56 -10.13 -0.17 8.35
CA VAL A 56 -9.85 -0.97 9.55
C VAL A 56 -11.12 -1.61 10.10
N GLN A 57 -12.21 -0.84 10.21
CA GLN A 57 -13.45 -1.34 10.83
C GLN A 57 -14.43 -1.97 9.83
N GLY A 58 -14.13 -1.93 8.52
CA GLY A 58 -14.96 -2.57 7.50
C GLY A 58 -16.25 -1.85 7.15
N SER A 59 -16.42 -0.60 7.60
CA SER A 59 -17.64 0.15 7.28
C SER A 59 -17.69 0.55 5.82
N GLU A 60 -18.89 0.63 5.25
CA GLU A 60 -19.06 1.16 3.91
C GLU A 60 -18.60 2.62 3.80
N ARG A 61 -18.09 2.97 2.62
CA ARG A 61 -17.60 4.32 2.29
C ARG A 61 -18.62 5.40 2.64
N GLU A 62 -19.89 5.19 2.28
CA GLU A 62 -20.95 6.19 2.44
C GLU A 62 -21.30 6.42 3.90
N VAL A 63 -21.32 5.35 4.70
CA VAL A 63 -21.52 5.39 6.14
C VAL A 63 -20.38 6.17 6.80
N ALA A 64 -19.13 5.85 6.47
CA ALA A 64 -17.97 6.56 7.01
C ALA A 64 -17.95 8.04 6.61
N CYS A 65 -18.26 8.35 5.34
CA CYS A 65 -18.30 9.72 4.85
C CYS A 65 -19.35 10.56 5.58
N THR A 66 -20.55 10.00 5.75
CA THR A 66 -21.66 10.65 6.44
C THR A 66 -21.33 10.89 7.90
N ARG A 67 -20.81 9.87 8.61
CA ARG A 67 -20.51 9.95 10.04
C ARG A 67 -19.51 11.04 10.40
N TYR A 68 -18.48 11.24 9.59
CA TYR A 68 -17.45 12.24 9.84
C TYR A 68 -17.62 13.52 9.01
N GLY A 69 -18.71 13.64 8.25
CA GLY A 69 -19.01 14.83 7.44
C GLY A 69 -17.93 15.13 6.39
N VAL A 70 -17.37 14.09 5.75
CA VAL A 70 -16.36 14.25 4.71
C VAL A 70 -16.96 14.09 3.32
N ASN A 71 -16.48 14.89 2.36
CA ASN A 71 -16.96 14.81 0.99
C ASN A 71 -16.56 13.46 0.36
N PRO A 72 -17.50 12.68 -0.21
CA PRO A 72 -17.21 11.35 -0.73
C PRO A 72 -16.19 11.32 -1.89
N GLY A 73 -16.15 12.37 -2.72
CA GLY A 73 -15.14 12.49 -3.79
C GLY A 73 -13.74 12.77 -3.24
N ASN A 74 -13.64 13.61 -2.20
CA ASN A 74 -12.38 13.84 -1.51
C ASN A 74 -11.91 12.58 -0.77
N PHE A 75 -12.85 11.84 -0.16
CA PHE A 75 -12.58 10.54 0.45
C PHE A 75 -11.98 9.57 -0.58
N SER A 76 -12.62 9.38 -1.74
CA SER A 76 -12.12 8.50 -2.80
C SER A 76 -10.73 8.90 -3.29
N ARG A 77 -10.45 10.21 -3.40
CA ARG A 77 -9.12 10.71 -3.76
C ARG A 77 -8.06 10.35 -2.71
N LYS A 78 -8.40 10.47 -1.42
CA LYS A 78 -7.49 10.12 -0.32
C LYS A 78 -7.28 8.61 -0.20
N LEU A 79 -8.34 7.83 -0.39
CA LEU A 79 -8.27 6.37 -0.47
C LEU A 79 -7.36 5.91 -1.62
N ALA A 80 -7.49 6.52 -2.81
CA ALA A 80 -6.59 6.24 -3.93
C ALA A 80 -5.12 6.55 -3.60
N GLY A 81 -4.86 7.62 -2.84
CA GLY A 81 -3.53 7.96 -2.35
C GLY A 81 -2.96 6.91 -1.38
N ILE A 82 -3.77 6.43 -0.43
CA ILE A 82 -3.39 5.33 0.46
C ILE A 82 -3.12 4.06 -0.34
N ASN A 83 -4.00 3.68 -1.26
CA ASN A 83 -3.82 2.52 -2.12
C ASN A 83 -2.50 2.58 -2.88
N ARG A 84 -2.14 3.75 -3.42
CA ARG A 84 -0.88 3.92 -4.13
C ARG A 84 0.34 3.69 -3.23
N VAL A 85 0.32 4.21 -2.01
CA VAL A 85 1.42 3.99 -1.05
C VAL A 85 1.48 2.52 -0.63
N TRP A 86 0.34 1.89 -0.36
CA TRP A 86 0.28 0.48 -0.01
C TRP A 86 0.85 -0.42 -1.11
N GLN A 87 0.45 -0.17 -2.36
CA GLN A 87 1.01 -0.87 -3.53
C GLN A 87 2.53 -0.72 -3.58
N LEU A 88 3.07 0.49 -3.40
CA LEU A 88 4.51 0.75 -3.37
C LEU A 88 5.22 -0.02 -2.25
N THR A 89 4.62 -0.09 -1.05
CA THR A 89 5.21 -0.86 0.06
C THR A 89 5.24 -2.35 -0.21
N GLU A 90 4.22 -2.89 -0.88
CA GLU A 90 4.18 -4.31 -1.27
C GLU A 90 5.18 -4.63 -2.39
N ALA A 91 5.38 -3.71 -3.34
CA ALA A 91 6.44 -3.87 -4.34
C ALA A 91 7.84 -3.86 -3.71
N LEU A 92 8.10 -2.98 -2.73
CA LEU A 92 9.36 -2.99 -2.00
C LEU A 92 9.57 -4.31 -1.24
N ARG A 93 8.55 -4.78 -0.52
CA ARG A 93 8.57 -6.08 0.17
C ARG A 93 8.93 -7.22 -0.79
N ALA A 94 8.26 -7.29 -1.95
CA ALA A 94 8.50 -8.34 -2.95
C ALA A 94 9.90 -8.27 -3.58
N MET A 95 10.56 -7.11 -3.56
CA MET A 95 11.95 -6.95 -4.01
C MET A 95 12.95 -7.40 -2.95
N ASP A 96 12.68 -7.11 -1.67
CA ASP A 96 13.52 -7.56 -0.55
C ASP A 96 13.49 -9.09 -0.42
N ASP A 97 12.33 -9.73 -0.60
CA ASP A 97 12.20 -11.20 -0.57
C ASP A 97 13.02 -11.90 -1.68
N LYS A 98 13.31 -11.20 -2.79
CA LYS A 98 14.14 -11.74 -3.89
C LYS A 98 15.64 -11.58 -3.66
N GLN A 99 16.06 -10.89 -2.59
CA GLN A 99 17.47 -10.65 -2.26
C GLN A 99 18.07 -11.70 -1.31
N GLU A 100 17.37 -12.78 -0.96
CA GLU A 100 17.93 -13.88 -0.16
C GLU A 100 19.05 -14.64 -0.91
N ILE A 101 20.27 -14.14 -0.73
CA ILE A 101 21.63 -14.72 -0.70
C ILE A 101 21.85 -16.04 -1.47
N PRO A 102 22.77 -16.07 -2.47
CA PRO A 102 23.28 -17.33 -3.01
C PRO A 102 23.94 -18.13 -1.88
N LYS A 103 23.39 -19.29 -1.53
CA LYS A 103 24.08 -20.27 -0.69
C LYS A 103 25.41 -20.59 -1.36
N ILE A 104 26.51 -20.06 -0.82
CA ILE A 104 27.85 -20.45 -1.21
C ILE A 104 27.92 -21.96 -0.98
N PRO A 105 28.17 -22.79 -2.01
CA PRO A 105 28.39 -24.20 -1.77
C PRO A 105 29.64 -24.29 -0.91
N THR A 106 29.46 -24.69 0.36
CA THR A 106 30.56 -25.11 1.22
C THR A 106 31.20 -26.29 0.52
N GLY A 107 32.25 -26.01 -0.25
CA GLY A 107 33.07 -26.99 -0.91
C GLY A 107 33.58 -27.97 0.13
N ALA A 108 33.33 -29.25 -0.14
CA ALA A 108 34.07 -30.34 0.46
C ALA A 108 35.58 -30.11 0.27
N GLY A 109 36.31 -30.23 1.35
CA GLY A 109 37.77 -30.30 1.40
C GLY A 109 38.17 -30.27 2.87
N ALA A 110 38.89 -31.23 3.43
CA ALA A 110 39.45 -32.49 2.94
C ALA A 110 39.46 -33.49 4.11
#